data_AF-A0A2U2S5D0-F1
#
_entry.id   AF-A0A2U2S5D0-F1
#
_cell.length_a   1.000
_cell.length_b   1.000
_cell.length_c   1.000
_cell.angle_alpha   90.00
_cell.angle_beta   90.00
_cell.angle_gamma   90.00
#
_symmetry.space_group_name_H-M   'P 1'
#
loop_
_entity.id
_entity.type
_entity.pdbx_description
1 polymer ?
#
loop_
_entity_poly.entity_id
_entity_poly.type
_entity_poly.pdbx_seq_one_letter_code
_entity_poly.pdbx_strand_id
1 'polypeptide(L)'
;MTWIRFSGERDFMHLFLACEQEGLLRLGERYLALLQVHSLLCQPCHNFLNHLVDTFAQTAEIQAKLLLVTPSASQNVSFAQSSVILLPHQLPFVEQMQNSLEAFSFDVSLFLFDPNGSLWFAWIGDEYDDLHLADEMLRWLSYLDIQCPE
;
A
#
# COMPACT_ATOMS: atom_id res chain seq x y z
N MET A 1 17.06 -20.79 1.93
CA MET A 1 16.99 -19.41 1.41
C MET A 1 15.93 -19.42 0.32
N THR A 2 14.72 -19.01 0.67
CA THR A 2 13.58 -19.01 -0.25
C THR A 2 13.47 -17.60 -0.79
N TRP A 3 13.72 -17.43 -2.09
CA TRP A 3 13.56 -16.14 -2.75
C TRP A 3 12.11 -16.02 -3.21
N ILE A 4 11.36 -15.10 -2.64
CA ILE A 4 10.07 -14.70 -3.22
C ILE A 4 10.40 -13.72 -4.33
N ARG A 5 10.39 -14.21 -5.57
CA ARG A 5 10.53 -13.37 -6.74
C ARG A 5 9.15 -12.90 -7.14
N PHE A 6 8.85 -11.64 -6.84
CA PHE A 6 7.81 -10.91 -7.54
C PHE A 6 8.23 -10.87 -9.02
N SER A 7 7.29 -11.06 -9.95
CA SER A 7 7.53 -10.87 -11.40
C SER A 7 7.90 -9.43 -11.74
N GLY A 8 7.97 -8.54 -10.74
CA GLY A 8 8.13 -7.10 -10.87
C GLY A 8 6.78 -6.43 -11.01
N GLU A 9 6.73 -5.36 -11.79
CA GLU A 9 5.55 -4.53 -12.02
C GLU A 9 4.35 -5.30 -12.59
N ARG A 10 4.58 -6.44 -13.28
CA ARG A 10 3.51 -7.21 -13.92
C ARG A 10 2.48 -7.73 -12.91
N ASP A 11 2.93 -8.23 -11.76
CA ASP A 11 2.01 -8.77 -10.74
C ASP A 11 1.13 -7.66 -10.14
N PHE A 12 1.72 -6.48 -9.90
CA PHE A 12 0.99 -5.31 -9.43
C PHE A 12 0.00 -4.79 -10.49
N MET A 13 0.37 -4.79 -11.77
CA MET A 13 -0.56 -4.41 -12.84
C MET A 13 -1.75 -5.37 -12.94
N HIS A 14 -1.55 -6.69 -12.77
CA HIS A 14 -2.65 -7.64 -12.73
C HIS A 14 -3.58 -7.38 -11.53
N LEU A 15 -3.01 -7.06 -10.37
CA LEU A 15 -3.77 -6.66 -9.19
C LEU A 15 -4.59 -5.39 -9.44
N PHE A 16 -3.98 -4.35 -10.02
CA PHE A 16 -4.66 -3.07 -10.27
C PHE A 16 -5.78 -3.20 -11.31
N LEU A 17 -5.56 -3.96 -12.37
CA LEU A 17 -6.60 -4.27 -13.36
C LEU A 17 -7.76 -5.05 -12.74
N ALA A 18 -7.47 -5.99 -11.84
CA ALA A 18 -8.52 -6.69 -11.10
C ALA A 18 -9.30 -5.74 -10.17
N CYS A 19 -8.60 -4.82 -9.48
CA CYS A 19 -9.25 -3.79 -8.66
C CYS A 19 -10.15 -2.87 -9.50
N GLU A 20 -9.72 -2.50 -10.70
CA GLU A 20 -10.52 -1.70 -11.63
C GLU A 20 -11.77 -2.45 -12.12
N GLN A 21 -11.65 -3.74 -12.42
CA GLN A 21 -12.78 -4.59 -12.81
C GLN A 21 -13.83 -4.74 -11.70
N GLU A 22 -13.39 -4.81 -10.45
CA GLU A 22 -14.25 -4.84 -9.25
C GLU A 22 -14.79 -3.45 -8.87
N GLY A 23 -14.42 -2.39 -9.61
CA GLY A 23 -14.85 -1.02 -9.35
C GLY A 23 -14.25 -0.39 -8.09
N LEU A 24 -13.14 -0.93 -7.58
CA LEU A 24 -12.47 -0.44 -6.36
C LEU A 24 -11.63 0.81 -6.63
N LEU A 25 -11.04 0.90 -7.81
CA LEU A 25 -10.23 2.04 -8.27
C LEU A 25 -10.42 2.27 -9.77
N ARG A 26 -9.86 3.36 -10.27
CA ARG A 26 -9.75 3.63 -11.70
C ARG A 26 -8.32 4.02 -12.02
N LEU A 27 -7.69 3.32 -12.97
CA LEU A 27 -6.33 3.62 -13.37
C LEU A 27 -6.30 4.91 -14.19
N GLY A 28 -5.19 5.64 -14.10
CA GLY A 28 -4.97 6.93 -14.75
C GLY A 28 -5.53 8.14 -14.00
N GLU A 29 -6.25 7.95 -12.89
CA GLU A 29 -6.84 9.08 -12.14
C GLU A 29 -6.04 9.52 -10.92
N ARG A 30 -5.39 8.59 -10.22
CA ARG A 30 -4.78 8.86 -8.91
C ARG A 30 -3.51 8.06 -8.71
N TYR A 31 -2.56 8.64 -7.99
CA TYR A 31 -1.42 7.91 -7.45
C TYR A 31 -1.89 6.79 -6.52
N LEU A 32 -1.12 5.71 -6.42
CA LEU A 32 -1.46 4.58 -5.56
C LEU A 32 -0.35 4.35 -4.55
N ALA A 33 -0.71 4.30 -3.27
CA ALA A 33 0.16 3.87 -2.19
C ALA A 33 -0.32 2.48 -1.74
N LEU A 34 0.45 1.44 -2.02
CA LEU A 34 0.16 0.08 -1.57
C LEU A 34 0.92 -0.19 -0.29
N LEU A 35 0.20 -0.41 0.81
CA LEU A 35 0.75 -0.72 2.10
C LEU A 35 0.40 -2.15 2.50
N GLN A 36 1.41 -2.86 2.98
CA GLN A 36 1.27 -4.16 3.60
C GLN A 36 1.84 -4.11 5.01
N VAL A 37 1.11 -4.70 5.95
CA VAL A 37 1.54 -4.90 7.34
C VAL A 37 1.58 -6.39 7.62
N HIS A 38 2.59 -6.85 8.36
CA HIS A 38 2.77 -8.27 8.65
C HIS A 38 1.64 -8.81 9.55
N SER A 39 1.10 -8.01 10.46
CA SER A 39 -0.03 -8.39 11.31
C SER A 39 -0.85 -7.20 11.80
N LEU A 40 -2.18 -7.33 11.78
CA LEU A 40 -3.08 -6.35 12.40
C LEU A 40 -3.29 -6.58 13.90
N LEU A 41 -2.81 -7.71 14.44
CA LEU A 41 -2.79 -8.00 15.88
C LEU A 41 -1.54 -7.44 16.56
N CYS A 42 -0.55 -7.03 15.78
CA CYS A 42 0.60 -6.28 16.23
C CYS A 42 0.13 -4.85 16.60
N GLN A 43 0.12 -4.54 17.90
CA GLN A 43 -0.30 -3.22 18.39
C GLN A 43 0.53 -2.07 17.78
N PRO A 44 1.86 -2.17 17.66
CA PRO A 44 2.67 -1.19 16.96
C PRO A 44 2.25 -0.98 15.49
N CYS A 45 2.09 -2.06 14.73
CA CYS A 45 1.65 -2.04 13.34
C CYS A 45 0.27 -1.40 13.18
N HIS A 46 -0.64 -1.69 14.12
CA HIS A 46 -1.96 -1.07 14.17
C HIS A 46 -1.87 0.44 14.44
N ASN A 47 -1.02 0.87 15.37
CA ASN A 47 -0.79 2.28 15.65
C ASN A 47 -0.18 3.00 14.44
N PHE A 48 0.82 2.38 13.80
CA PHE A 48 1.43 2.89 12.57
C PHE A 48 0.40 3.04 11.45
N LEU A 49 -0.40 2.01 11.21
CA LEU A 49 -1.43 2.02 10.18
C LEU A 49 -2.44 3.16 10.40
N ASN A 50 -2.92 3.33 11.63
CA ASN A 50 -3.82 4.43 11.97
C ASN A 50 -3.16 5.79 11.76
N HIS A 51 -1.91 5.95 12.20
CA HIS A 51 -1.17 7.19 12.01
C HIS A 51 -0.95 7.52 10.52
N LEU A 52 -0.60 6.54 9.70
CA LEU A 52 -0.41 6.71 8.26
C LEU A 52 -1.73 7.08 7.58
N VAL A 53 -2.82 6.41 7.93
CA VAL A 53 -4.17 6.71 7.40
C VAL A 53 -4.60 8.12 7.78
N ASP A 54 -4.39 8.55 9.02
CA ASP A 54 -4.72 9.91 9.48
C ASP A 54 -3.88 10.97 8.76
N THR A 55 -2.59 10.72 8.61
CA THR A 55 -1.64 11.59 7.90
C THR A 55 -2.01 11.73 6.42
N PHE A 56 -2.37 10.61 5.79
CA PHE A 56 -2.86 10.58 4.42
C PHE A 56 -4.18 11.34 4.25
N ALA A 57 -5.12 11.18 5.17
CA ALA A 57 -6.42 11.87 5.13
C ALA A 57 -6.31 13.39 5.30
N GLN A 58 -5.28 13.86 6.01
CA GLN A 58 -5.04 15.30 6.20
C GLN A 58 -4.40 15.97 4.97
N THR A 59 -3.90 15.19 4.01
CA THR A 59 -3.18 15.70 2.85
C THR A 59 -4.09 15.77 1.63
N ALA A 60 -4.99 16.76 1.63
CA ALA A 60 -6.02 16.94 0.59
C ALA A 60 -5.46 17.30 -0.81
N GLU A 61 -4.20 17.75 -0.90
CA GLU A 61 -3.59 18.21 -2.14
C GLU A 61 -3.09 17.06 -3.03
N ILE A 62 -2.77 15.91 -2.44
CA ILE A 62 -2.21 14.77 -3.19
C ILE A 62 -3.37 13.88 -3.64
N GLN A 63 -3.58 13.78 -4.95
CA GLN A 63 -4.58 12.88 -5.54
C GLN A 63 -4.11 11.41 -5.48
N ALA A 64 -4.08 10.82 -4.28
CA ALA A 64 -3.65 9.45 -4.06
C ALA A 64 -4.77 8.57 -3.47
N LYS A 65 -4.64 7.25 -3.65
CA LYS A 65 -5.40 6.20 -2.95
C LYS A 65 -4.45 5.32 -2.16
N LEU A 66 -4.82 5.00 -0.91
CA LEU A 66 -4.10 4.05 -0.08
C LEU A 66 -4.76 2.67 -0.22
N LEU A 67 -4.03 1.73 -0.83
CA LEU A 67 -4.41 0.34 -0.96
C LEU A 67 -3.82 -0.44 0.21
N LEU A 68 -4.66 -1.09 1.01
CA LEU A 68 -4.24 -1.86 2.18
C LEU A 68 -4.38 -3.35 1.93
N VAL A 69 -3.26 -4.06 2.00
CA VAL A 69 -3.21 -5.52 2.03
C VAL A 69 -3.48 -5.96 3.48
N THR A 70 -4.73 -6.27 3.80
CA THR A 70 -5.10 -6.80 5.13
C THR A 70 -4.90 -8.31 5.19
N PRO A 71 -4.59 -8.94 6.34
CA PRO A 71 -4.60 -10.41 6.53
C PRO A 71 -6.01 -11.03 6.58
N SER A 72 -6.14 -12.31 6.20
CA SER A 72 -7.42 -13.01 5.88
C SER A 72 -8.38 -13.14 7.06
N ALA A 73 -7.85 -13.05 8.28
CA ALA A 73 -8.62 -13.07 9.51
C ALA A 73 -9.28 -11.71 9.87
N SER A 74 -9.04 -10.64 9.10
CA SER A 74 -9.25 -9.25 9.56
C SER A 74 -10.43 -8.55 8.89
N GLN A 75 -11.53 -9.27 8.65
CA GLN A 75 -12.75 -8.73 8.04
C GLN A 75 -13.45 -7.61 8.83
N ASN A 76 -12.95 -7.27 10.03
CA ASN A 76 -13.56 -6.28 10.92
C ASN A 76 -12.85 -4.92 10.96
N VAL A 77 -11.78 -4.72 10.18
CA VAL A 77 -11.16 -3.40 10.08
C VAL A 77 -11.89 -2.59 9.03
N SER A 78 -12.56 -1.52 9.46
CA SER A 78 -13.22 -0.55 8.58
C SER A 78 -12.55 0.80 8.76
N PHE A 79 -12.02 1.35 7.68
CA PHE A 79 -11.60 2.74 7.62
C PHE A 79 -12.76 3.56 7.06
N ALA A 80 -13.16 4.61 7.77
CA ALA A 80 -14.26 5.48 7.34
C ALA A 80 -13.86 6.42 6.18
N GLN A 81 -12.56 6.54 5.87
CA GLN A 81 -12.07 7.45 4.83
C GLN A 81 -12.20 6.83 3.42
N SER A 82 -12.78 7.59 2.50
CA SER A 82 -12.96 7.20 1.08
C SER A 82 -11.65 7.08 0.29
N SER A 83 -10.53 7.51 0.87
CA SER A 83 -9.20 7.46 0.27
C SER A 83 -8.47 6.14 0.53
N VAL A 84 -8.99 5.29 1.42
CA VAL A 84 -8.45 3.98 1.76
C VAL A 84 -9.28 2.87 1.10
N ILE A 85 -8.60 1.95 0.44
CA ILE A 85 -9.19 0.78 -0.22
C ILE A 85 -8.58 -0.47 0.42
N LEU A 86 -9.44 -1.27 1.06
CA LEU A 86 -9.03 -2.58 1.55
C LEU A 86 -9.03 -3.57 0.39
N LEU A 87 -7.89 -4.21 0.14
CA LEU A 87 -7.78 -5.20 -0.92
C LEU A 87 -8.39 -6.54 -0.48
N PRO A 88 -9.39 -7.06 -1.22
CA PRO A 88 -9.93 -8.38 -0.96
C PRO A 88 -8.88 -9.48 -1.09
N HIS A 89 -8.92 -10.46 -0.18
CA HIS A 89 -8.04 -11.64 -0.19
C HIS A 89 -8.12 -12.49 -1.45
N GLN A 90 -9.26 -12.45 -2.12
CA GLN A 90 -9.51 -13.23 -3.33
C GLN A 90 -8.81 -12.64 -4.55
N LEU A 91 -8.34 -11.39 -4.46
CA LEU A 91 -7.61 -10.77 -5.56
C LEU A 91 -6.29 -11.51 -5.80
N PRO A 92 -5.83 -11.56 -7.06
CA PRO A 92 -4.59 -12.24 -7.40
C PRO A 92 -3.46 -11.77 -6.51
N PHE A 93 -2.61 -12.71 -6.09
CA PHE A 93 -1.32 -12.41 -5.48
C PHE A 93 -1.36 -11.73 -4.08
N VAL A 94 -2.54 -11.36 -3.58
CA VAL A 94 -2.73 -10.75 -2.25
C VAL A 94 -2.23 -11.66 -1.12
N GLU A 95 -2.53 -12.95 -1.19
CA GLU A 95 -2.03 -13.96 -0.24
C GLU A 95 -0.50 -14.12 -0.32
N GLN A 96 0.07 -14.07 -1.53
CA GLN A 96 1.51 -14.15 -1.73
C GLN A 96 2.24 -12.92 -1.18
N MET A 97 1.65 -11.72 -1.35
CA MET A 97 2.16 -10.49 -0.74
C MET A 97 2.21 -10.66 0.77
N GLN A 98 1.11 -11.04 1.41
CA GLN A 98 1.03 -11.24 2.88
C GLN A 98 2.15 -12.11 3.42
N ASN A 99 2.36 -13.27 2.81
CA ASN A 99 3.35 -14.24 3.27
C ASN A 99 4.80 -13.79 3.02
N SER A 100 5.01 -12.74 2.21
CA SER A 100 6.35 -12.28 1.86
C SER A 100 7.06 -11.55 2.99
N LEU A 101 6.34 -10.75 3.78
CA LEU A 101 6.94 -10.04 4.93
C LEU A 101 7.41 -11.04 5.99
N GLU A 102 6.58 -12.03 6.32
CA GLU A 102 6.94 -13.11 7.26
C GLU A 102 8.19 -13.88 6.82
N ALA A 103 8.29 -14.20 5.53
CA ALA A 103 9.41 -14.95 4.99
C ALA A 103 10.76 -14.25 5.13
N PHE A 104 10.76 -12.91 5.23
CA PHE A 104 11.96 -12.09 5.38
C PHE A 104 12.08 -11.43 6.75
N SER A 105 11.14 -11.68 7.67
CA SER A 105 11.10 -11.08 9.00
C SER A 105 11.04 -9.55 8.99
N PHE A 106 10.28 -8.99 8.05
CA PHE A 106 9.97 -7.56 8.00
C PHE A 106 8.55 -7.30 8.52
N ASP A 107 8.32 -6.11 9.08
CA ASP A 107 7.02 -5.75 9.63
C ASP A 107 6.11 -5.06 8.60
N VAL A 108 6.70 -4.25 7.71
CA VAL A 108 5.95 -3.35 6.82
C VAL A 108 6.58 -3.27 5.43
N SER A 109 5.74 -3.14 4.41
CA SER A 109 6.17 -2.66 3.09
C SER A 109 5.23 -1.60 2.54
N LEU A 110 5.82 -0.65 1.81
CA LEU A 110 5.15 0.46 1.16
C LEU A 110 5.65 0.58 -0.27
N PHE A 111 4.72 0.61 -1.22
CA PHE A 111 5.01 0.78 -2.63
C PHE A 111 4.20 1.97 -3.17
N LEU A 112 4.86 2.87 -3.91
CA LEU A 112 4.23 4.01 -4.54
C LEU A 112 4.23 3.86 -6.05
N PHE A 113 3.05 4.04 -6.63
CA PHE A 113 2.81 3.96 -8.05
C PHE A 113 2.23 5.26 -8.59
N ASP A 114 2.60 5.58 -9.82
CA ASP A 114 1.93 6.64 -10.57
C ASP A 114 0.52 6.21 -11.01
N PRO A 115 -0.29 7.12 -11.59
CA PRO A 115 -1.63 6.78 -12.05
C PRO A 115 -1.67 5.66 -13.09
N ASN A 116 -0.58 5.42 -13.83
CA ASN A 116 -0.52 4.35 -14.84
C ASN A 116 -0.13 2.99 -14.23
N GLY A 117 0.15 2.95 -12.93
CA GLY A 117 0.55 1.75 -12.20
C GLY A 117 2.04 1.41 -12.33
N SER A 118 2.88 2.32 -12.80
CA SER A 118 4.34 2.15 -12.79
C SER A 118 4.87 2.35 -11.38
N LEU A 119 5.84 1.52 -10.96
CA LEU A 119 6.41 1.58 -9.61
C LEU A 119 7.51 2.64 -9.56
N TRP A 120 7.41 3.57 -8.61
CA TRP A 120 8.41 4.62 -8.42
C TRP A 120 9.22 4.48 -7.15
N PHE A 121 8.55 4.14 -6.04
CA PHE A 121 9.22 3.96 -4.75
C PHE A 121 8.79 2.64 -4.11
N ALA A 122 9.75 1.98 -3.48
CA ALA A 122 9.51 0.78 -2.68
C ALA A 122 10.33 0.89 -1.41
N TRP A 123 9.67 0.70 -0.28
CA TRP A 123 10.29 0.62 1.03
C TRP A 123 9.83 -0.67 1.71
N ILE A 124 10.76 -1.39 2.31
CA ILE A 124 10.51 -2.64 3.04
C ILE A 124 11.43 -2.61 4.25
N GLY A 125 10.88 -2.81 5.44
CA GLY A 125 11.65 -2.74 6.66
C GLY A 125 10.81 -3.00 7.90
N ASP A 126 11.46 -2.80 9.03
CA ASP A 126 10.83 -2.91 10.34
C ASP A 126 10.17 -1.58 10.67
N GLU A 127 9.01 -1.64 11.32
CA GLU A 127 8.21 -0.45 11.67
C GLU A 127 8.97 0.52 12.60
N TYR A 128 9.95 0.01 13.35
CA TYR A 128 10.75 0.77 14.31
C TYR A 128 11.86 1.60 13.68
N ASP A 129 12.28 1.28 12.46
CA ASP A 129 13.39 1.96 11.81
C ASP A 129 12.98 3.29 11.18
N ASP A 130 11.68 3.57 11.04
CA ASP A 130 11.21 4.81 10.42
C ASP A 130 9.90 5.34 11.03
N LEU A 131 10.01 5.97 12.21
CA LEU A 131 8.92 6.74 12.85
C LEU A 131 8.32 7.83 11.94
N HIS A 132 8.97 8.14 10.81
CA HIS A 132 8.56 9.18 9.87
C HIS A 132 8.12 8.60 8.51
N LEU A 133 7.93 7.28 8.37
CA LEU A 133 7.55 6.69 7.08
C LEU A 133 6.25 7.27 6.52
N ALA A 134 5.30 7.65 7.38
CA ALA A 134 4.09 8.35 6.95
C ALA A 134 4.40 9.72 6.33
N ASP A 135 5.32 10.49 6.94
CA ASP A 135 5.75 11.79 6.42
C ASP A 135 6.62 11.65 5.16
N GLU A 136 7.51 10.67 5.11
CA GLU A 136 8.34 10.36 3.95
C GLU A 136 7.48 9.89 2.77
N MET A 137 6.46 9.06 3.01
CA MET A 137 5.48 8.68 1.99
C MET A 137 4.85 9.93 1.34
N LEU A 138 4.41 10.90 2.15
CA LEU A 138 3.84 12.13 1.63
C LEU A 138 4.86 12.94 0.82
N ARG A 139 6.11 13.03 1.27
CA ARG A 139 7.18 13.71 0.52
C ARG A 139 7.45 13.04 -0.82
N TRP A 140 7.47 11.70 -0.86
CA TRP A 140 7.65 10.96 -2.11
C TRP A 140 6.46 11.15 -3.06
N LEU A 141 5.23 11.13 -2.55
CA LEU A 141 4.04 11.43 -3.35
C LEU A 141 4.05 12.86 -3.89
N SER A 142 4.40 13.85 -3.08
CA SER A 142 4.56 15.24 -3.55
C SER A 142 5.66 15.37 -4.59
N TYR A 143 6.75 14.61 -4.45
CA TYR A 143 7.82 14.58 -5.45
C TYR A 143 7.33 13.99 -6.78
N LEU A 144 6.54 12.91 -6.74
CA LEU A 144 5.93 12.32 -7.96
C LEU A 144 5.03 13.32 -8.68
N ASP A 145 4.20 14.03 -7.93
CA ASP A 145 3.30 15.04 -8.47
C ASP A 145 4.05 16.16 -9.23
N ILE A 146 5.22 16.55 -8.73
CA ILE A 146 6.09 17.53 -9.39
C ILE A 146 6.74 16.96 -10.67
N GLN A 147 7.13 15.68 -10.67
CA GLN A 147 7.80 15.05 -11.83
C GLN A 147 6.82 14.66 -12.94
N CYS A 148 5.57 14.40 -12.59
CA CYS A 148 4.51 13.98 -13.51
C CYS A 148 3.30 14.92 -13.39
N PRO A 149 3.43 16.21 -13.79
CA PRO A 149 2.28 17.11 -13.81
C PRO A 149 1.24 16.59 -14.81
N GLU A 150 -0.04 16.65 -14.43
CA GLU A 150 -1.20 16.27 -15.25
C GLU A 150 -1.19 16.88 -16.67
#